data_AF-A0A6J6FM22-F1
#
_entry.id   AF-A0A6J6FM22-F1
#
_cell.length_a   1.000
_cell.length_b   1.000
_cell.length_c   1.000
_cell.angle_alpha   90.00
_cell.angle_beta   90.00
_cell.angle_gamma   90.00
#
_symmetry.space_group_name_H-M   'P 1'
#
loop_
_entity.id
_entity.type
_entity.pdbx_description
1 polymer ?
#
loop_
_entity_poly.entity_id
_entity_poly.type
_entity_poly.pdbx_seq_one_letter_code
_entity_poly.pdbx_strand_id
1 'polypeptide(L)'
;MVGTDGALTGPVAKNLSEKESAGIAALVGAKNGDAIFFAAGSTVSSQNLLGAVRLEIGVRCNLIDESAWKFVWIVDAPMFEPVDADNPESGWTAVHHPFTGPKPEFADSFDKDPAQALAYAYDIVLNGNEIGGGSIRIHQRDVQQRVFNTIGLSNAEAESKFGFLLEAFNYGPPPHGGIALGLDRLCALLAGAQSIREVIAFPKTASGGDPLTGAPTPITPAQRKETGVDTPLDVK
;
A
#
# COMPACT_ATOMS: atom_id res chain seq x y z
N MET A 1 -30.12 -7.10 10.97
CA MET A 1 -30.12 -6.34 12.24
C MET A 1 -30.43 -7.30 13.37
N VAL A 2 -29.96 -6.99 14.57
CA VAL A 2 -30.38 -7.67 15.79
C VAL A 2 -31.62 -6.97 16.31
N GLY A 3 -32.76 -7.65 16.31
CA GLY A 3 -34.03 -7.15 16.84
C GLY A 3 -33.93 -6.82 18.33
N THR A 4 -34.93 -6.11 18.85
CA THR A 4 -35.01 -5.78 20.29
C THR A 4 -35.22 -7.00 21.17
N ASP A 5 -35.72 -8.09 20.59
CA ASP A 5 -35.88 -9.43 21.16
C ASP A 5 -34.66 -10.34 20.93
N GLY A 6 -33.60 -9.82 20.28
CA GLY A 6 -32.41 -10.58 19.91
C GLY A 6 -32.54 -11.38 18.60
N ALA A 7 -33.71 -11.40 17.95
CA ALA A 7 -33.90 -12.15 16.70
C ALA A 7 -33.21 -11.44 15.53
N LEU A 8 -32.51 -12.22 14.69
CA LEU A 8 -31.89 -11.69 13.48
C LEU A 8 -32.93 -11.43 12.40
N THR A 9 -32.94 -10.21 11.88
CA THR A 9 -33.84 -9.79 10.80
C THR A 9 -33.06 -9.29 9.58
N GLY A 10 -33.68 -9.34 8.40
CA GLY A 10 -33.12 -8.87 7.14
C GLY A 10 -33.11 -9.93 6.03
N PRO A 11 -32.72 -9.55 4.81
CA PRO A 11 -32.75 -10.46 3.65
C PRO A 11 -31.78 -11.64 3.78
N VAL A 12 -30.65 -11.45 4.46
CA VAL A 12 -29.65 -12.51 4.69
C VAL A 12 -30.13 -13.51 5.74
N ALA A 13 -30.75 -13.02 6.82
CA ALA A 13 -31.18 -13.86 7.95
C ALA A 13 -32.16 -14.98 7.53
N LYS A 14 -32.97 -14.75 6.48
CA LYS A 14 -33.91 -15.74 5.95
C LYS A 14 -33.23 -16.96 5.30
N ASN A 15 -31.95 -16.85 4.94
CA ASN A 15 -31.19 -17.89 4.26
C ASN A 15 -30.23 -18.64 5.19
N LEU A 16 -30.17 -18.26 6.47
CA LEU A 16 -29.29 -18.88 7.45
C LEU A 16 -30.03 -19.99 8.19
N SER A 17 -29.31 -21.06 8.52
CA SER A 17 -29.83 -22.09 9.43
C SER A 17 -30.01 -21.52 10.85
N GLU A 18 -30.80 -22.22 11.69
CA GLU A 18 -30.95 -21.86 13.10
C GLU A 18 -29.60 -21.84 13.83
N LYS A 19 -28.71 -22.80 13.51
CA LYS A 19 -27.38 -22.90 14.11
C LYS A 19 -26.50 -21.70 13.76
N GLU A 20 -26.50 -21.27 12.49
CA GLU A 20 -25.75 -20.09 12.05
C GLU A 20 -26.33 -18.81 12.67
N SER A 21 -27.65 -18.69 12.66
CA SER A 21 -28.36 -17.52 13.20
C SER A 21 -28.15 -17.34 14.70
N ALA A 22 -28.11 -18.43 15.47
CA ALA A 22 -27.92 -18.38 16.91
C ALA A 22 -26.50 -17.93 17.32
N GLY A 23 -25.48 -18.14 16.48
CA GLY A 23 -24.08 -17.88 16.82
C GLY A 23 -23.53 -16.53 16.35
N ILE A 24 -24.06 -15.97 15.25
CA ILE A 24 -23.45 -14.82 14.58
C ILE A 24 -23.40 -13.56 15.48
N ALA A 25 -24.49 -13.22 16.16
CA ALA A 25 -24.54 -12.02 16.99
C ALA A 25 -23.52 -12.10 18.14
N ALA A 26 -23.41 -13.27 18.79
CA ALA A 26 -22.43 -13.51 19.83
C ALA A 26 -20.99 -13.47 19.30
N LEU A 27 -20.74 -14.06 18.12
CA LEU A 27 -19.41 -14.11 17.50
C LEU A 27 -18.85 -12.70 17.22
N VAL A 28 -19.69 -11.79 16.72
CA VAL A 28 -19.28 -10.42 16.39
C VAL A 28 -19.46 -9.43 17.55
N GLY A 29 -19.98 -9.90 18.70
CA GLY A 29 -20.25 -9.08 19.88
C GLY A 29 -21.40 -8.07 19.71
N ALA A 30 -22.34 -8.32 18.80
CA ALA A 30 -23.48 -7.45 18.55
C ALA A 30 -24.53 -7.54 19.67
N LYS A 31 -25.18 -6.41 19.95
CA LYS A 31 -26.26 -6.25 20.92
C LYS A 31 -27.59 -5.94 20.21
N ASN A 32 -28.68 -6.02 20.97
CA ASN A 32 -30.01 -5.68 20.46
C ASN A 32 -30.03 -4.22 19.96
N GLY A 33 -30.52 -4.01 18.74
CA GLY A 33 -30.49 -2.73 18.05
C GLY A 33 -29.32 -2.56 17.07
N ASP A 34 -28.31 -3.43 17.10
CA ASP A 34 -27.15 -3.31 16.22
C ASP A 34 -27.44 -3.81 14.79
N ALA A 35 -26.70 -3.24 13.83
CA ALA A 35 -26.64 -3.73 12.46
C ALA A 35 -25.29 -4.43 12.21
N ILE A 36 -25.34 -5.64 11.65
CA ILE A 36 -24.17 -6.42 11.28
C ILE A 36 -24.03 -6.34 9.75
N PHE A 37 -22.88 -5.87 9.27
CA PHE A 37 -22.54 -5.81 7.85
C PHE A 37 -21.65 -6.99 7.46
N PHE A 38 -21.87 -7.52 6.26
CA PHE A 38 -21.13 -8.65 5.72
C PHE A 38 -20.54 -8.30 4.35
N ALA A 39 -19.37 -8.85 4.05
CA ALA A 39 -18.81 -8.92 2.71
C ALA A 39 -18.38 -10.36 2.45
N ALA A 40 -18.60 -10.86 1.24
CA ALA A 40 -18.21 -12.20 0.82
C ALA A 40 -17.65 -12.11 -0.61
N GLY A 41 -16.55 -12.82 -0.86
CA GLY A 41 -15.79 -12.73 -2.09
C GLY A 41 -14.32 -13.05 -1.82
N SER A 42 -13.41 -12.55 -2.67
CA SER A 42 -11.97 -12.63 -2.39
C SER A 42 -11.62 -11.87 -1.10
N THR A 43 -10.60 -12.35 -0.39
CA THR A 43 -10.18 -11.81 0.92
C THR A 43 -9.88 -10.32 0.84
N VAL A 44 -9.03 -9.91 -0.11
CA VAL A 44 -8.59 -8.52 -0.27
C VAL A 44 -9.77 -7.60 -0.60
N SER A 45 -10.62 -7.96 -1.56
CA SER A 45 -11.78 -7.15 -1.94
C SER A 45 -12.77 -6.99 -0.78
N SER A 46 -13.04 -8.09 -0.06
CA SER A 46 -13.96 -8.09 1.09
C SER A 46 -13.43 -7.27 2.26
N GLN A 47 -12.13 -7.37 2.57
CA GLN A 47 -11.47 -6.57 3.61
C GLN A 47 -11.45 -5.08 3.26
N ASN A 48 -11.16 -4.74 2.00
CA ASN A 48 -11.18 -3.34 1.53
C ASN A 48 -12.58 -2.74 1.65
N LEU A 49 -13.61 -3.48 1.23
CA LEU A 49 -15.00 -3.05 1.37
C LEU A 49 -15.38 -2.82 2.84
N LEU A 50 -15.14 -3.81 3.71
CA LEU A 50 -15.47 -3.68 5.14
C LEU A 50 -14.63 -2.61 5.84
N GLY A 51 -13.39 -2.39 5.40
CA GLY A 51 -12.54 -1.30 5.86
C GLY A 51 -13.12 0.07 5.55
N ALA A 52 -13.58 0.28 4.31
CA ALA A 52 -14.26 1.51 3.90
C ALA A 52 -15.58 1.71 4.64
N VAL A 53 -16.40 0.66 4.77
CA VAL A 53 -17.66 0.71 5.53
C VAL A 53 -17.42 1.07 7.00
N ARG A 54 -16.38 0.51 7.64
CA ARG A 54 -16.00 0.85 9.02
C ARG A 54 -15.69 2.34 9.18
N LEU A 55 -14.93 2.92 8.26
CA LEU A 55 -14.61 4.35 8.29
C LEU A 55 -15.85 5.21 8.09
N GLU A 56 -16.70 4.86 7.12
CA GLU A 56 -17.94 5.59 6.83
C GLU A 56 -18.92 5.56 8.01
N ILE A 57 -19.06 4.41 8.69
CA ILE A 57 -19.84 4.30 9.94
C ILE A 57 -19.24 5.22 11.00
N GLY A 58 -17.92 5.21 11.17
CA GLY A 58 -17.23 6.08 12.11
C GLY A 58 -17.53 7.56 11.91
N VAL A 59 -17.55 8.03 10.65
CA VAL A 59 -17.92 9.40 10.28
C VAL A 59 -19.40 9.67 10.54
N ARG A 60 -20.31 8.84 10.01
CA ARG A 60 -21.77 9.08 10.12
C ARG A 60 -22.27 9.02 11.56
N CYS A 61 -21.63 8.22 12.40
CA CYS A 61 -21.98 8.08 13.81
C CYS A 61 -21.16 8.98 14.74
N ASN A 62 -20.29 9.86 14.20
CA ASN A 62 -19.45 10.77 14.97
C ASN A 62 -18.60 10.06 16.04
N LEU A 63 -17.96 8.95 15.65
CA LEU A 63 -17.16 8.09 16.54
C LEU A 63 -15.64 8.38 16.45
N ILE A 64 -15.23 9.26 15.54
CA ILE A 64 -13.82 9.58 15.29
C ILE A 64 -13.47 10.86 16.05
N ASP A 65 -12.57 10.76 17.02
CA ASP A 65 -12.00 11.92 17.70
C ASP A 65 -10.92 12.55 16.82
N GLU A 66 -11.26 13.62 16.12
CA GLU A 66 -10.36 14.35 15.22
C GLU A 66 -9.20 15.07 15.94
N SER A 67 -9.29 15.23 17.27
CA SER A 67 -8.22 15.86 18.07
C SER A 67 -7.14 14.87 18.53
N ALA A 68 -7.44 13.56 18.45
CA ALA A 68 -6.54 12.54 18.92
C ALA A 68 -5.40 12.27 17.95
N TRP A 69 -4.22 11.96 18.50
CA TRP A 69 -3.05 11.50 17.74
C TRP A 69 -2.81 10.03 18.04
N LYS A 70 -3.18 9.15 17.08
CA LYS A 70 -3.06 7.70 17.19
C LYS A 70 -2.03 7.20 16.19
N PHE A 71 -0.82 6.92 16.70
CA PHE A 71 0.27 6.34 15.94
C PHE A 71 0.27 4.81 16.05
N VAL A 72 0.62 4.14 14.96
CA VAL A 72 0.88 2.70 14.95
C VAL A 72 1.98 2.38 13.94
N TRP A 73 2.87 1.44 14.31
CA TRP A 73 3.79 0.82 13.38
C TRP A 73 3.14 -0.42 12.78
N ILE A 74 3.08 -0.49 11.47
CA ILE A 74 2.73 -1.70 10.73
C ILE A 74 4.04 -2.36 10.34
N VAL A 75 4.26 -3.57 10.83
CA VAL A 75 5.44 -4.39 10.58
C VAL A 75 4.99 -5.72 9.99
N ASP A 76 5.95 -6.55 9.62
CA ASP A 76 5.68 -7.93 9.18
C ASP A 76 4.86 -7.97 7.89
N ALA A 77 5.10 -7.00 7.01
CA ALA A 77 4.53 -6.99 5.68
C ALA A 77 5.05 -8.18 4.86
N PRO A 78 4.22 -8.76 3.97
CA PRO A 78 4.69 -9.71 2.98
C PRO A 78 5.84 -9.12 2.16
N MET A 79 6.81 -9.95 1.80
CA MET A 79 7.92 -9.54 0.95
C MET A 79 7.49 -9.40 -0.50
N PHE A 80 6.59 -10.29 -0.93
CA PHE A 80 6.07 -10.34 -2.28
C PHE A 80 4.54 -10.42 -2.27
N GLU A 81 3.95 -10.01 -3.38
CA GLU A 81 2.55 -10.25 -3.70
C GLU A 81 2.42 -10.79 -5.13
N PRO A 82 1.37 -11.56 -5.45
CA PRO A 82 1.12 -11.98 -6.82
C PRO A 82 0.93 -10.77 -7.74
N VAL A 83 1.44 -10.84 -8.97
CA VAL A 83 1.22 -9.77 -9.98
C VAL A 83 -0.27 -9.62 -10.29
N ASP A 84 -1.00 -10.72 -10.31
CA ASP A 84 -2.44 -10.79 -10.42
C ASP A 84 -2.98 -11.72 -9.32
N ALA A 85 -3.75 -11.14 -8.40
CA ALA A 85 -4.30 -11.85 -7.24
C ALA A 85 -5.29 -12.96 -7.61
N ASP A 86 -5.90 -12.91 -8.80
CA ASP A 86 -6.85 -13.91 -9.30
C ASP A 86 -6.16 -14.98 -10.18
N ASN A 87 -4.87 -14.82 -10.49
CA ASN A 87 -4.08 -15.75 -11.28
C ASN A 87 -2.80 -16.18 -10.55
N PRO A 88 -2.78 -17.38 -9.93
CA PRO A 88 -1.62 -17.92 -9.22
C PRO A 88 -0.35 -18.08 -10.07
N GLU A 89 -0.47 -18.16 -11.39
CA GLU A 89 0.64 -18.31 -12.33
C GLU A 89 1.21 -16.96 -12.81
N SER A 90 0.69 -15.83 -12.29
CA SER A 90 1.10 -14.47 -12.71
C SER A 90 2.50 -14.06 -12.25
N GLY A 91 3.14 -14.86 -11.40
CA GLY A 91 4.43 -14.55 -10.79
C GLY A 91 4.29 -13.57 -9.63
N TRP A 92 5.41 -12.99 -9.21
CA TRP A 92 5.51 -12.19 -7.99
C TRP A 92 6.03 -10.78 -8.29
N THR A 93 5.58 -9.81 -7.50
CA THR A 93 6.15 -8.47 -7.42
C THR A 93 6.50 -8.14 -5.97
N ALA A 94 7.40 -7.18 -5.75
CA ALA A 94 7.76 -6.74 -4.41
C ALA A 94 6.70 -5.79 -3.84
N VAL A 95 6.30 -5.99 -2.58
CA VAL A 95 5.29 -5.14 -1.91
C VAL A 95 5.81 -3.72 -1.66
N HIS A 96 7.07 -3.57 -1.28
CA HIS A 96 7.68 -2.26 -1.00
C HIS A 96 8.62 -1.84 -2.14
N HIS A 97 9.84 -2.36 -2.11
CA HIS A 97 10.85 -2.14 -3.14
C HIS A 97 11.69 -3.41 -3.25
N PRO A 98 12.17 -3.80 -4.45
CA PRO A 98 12.99 -5.01 -4.65
C PRO A 98 14.35 -5.02 -3.91
N PHE A 99 14.68 -3.99 -3.14
CA PHE A 99 15.91 -3.93 -2.33
C PHE A 99 15.64 -4.18 -0.83
N THR A 100 14.38 -4.41 -0.49
CA THR A 100 13.96 -4.72 0.88
C THR A 100 14.45 -6.11 1.26
N GLY A 101 15.16 -6.20 2.38
CA GLY A 101 15.66 -7.47 2.89
C GLY A 101 14.52 -8.36 3.39
N PRO A 102 14.66 -9.69 3.25
CA PRO A 102 13.80 -10.61 3.98
C PRO A 102 14.07 -10.44 5.47
N LYS A 103 13.08 -10.75 6.30
CA LYS A 103 13.35 -10.99 7.72
C LYS A 103 14.36 -12.15 7.88
N PRO A 104 15.20 -12.14 8.93
CA PRO A 104 16.26 -13.14 9.10
C PRO A 104 15.77 -14.59 9.03
N GLU A 105 14.60 -14.88 9.60
CA GLU A 105 14.00 -16.22 9.60
C GLU A 105 13.53 -16.70 8.21
N PHE A 106 13.41 -15.80 7.23
CA PHE A 106 13.04 -16.13 5.84
C PHE A 106 14.21 -16.03 4.85
N ALA A 107 15.43 -15.70 5.31
CA ALA A 107 16.58 -15.47 4.43
C ALA A 107 16.90 -16.66 3.49
N ASP A 108 16.64 -17.88 3.94
CA ASP A 108 16.91 -19.11 3.20
C ASP A 108 15.71 -19.69 2.44
N SER A 109 14.52 -19.11 2.62
CA SER A 109 13.25 -19.65 2.10
C SER A 109 12.41 -18.67 1.29
N PHE A 110 12.72 -17.37 1.31
CA PHE A 110 11.85 -16.35 0.67
C PHE A 110 11.60 -16.58 -0.82
N ASP A 111 12.53 -17.20 -1.52
CA ASP A 111 12.46 -17.52 -2.95
C ASP A 111 11.89 -18.91 -3.24
N LYS A 112 11.78 -19.77 -2.22
CA LYS A 112 11.17 -21.11 -2.30
C LYS A 112 9.69 -21.09 -1.93
N ASP A 113 9.33 -20.25 -0.96
CA ASP A 113 7.96 -20.01 -0.52
C ASP A 113 7.68 -18.50 -0.41
N PRO A 114 7.61 -17.79 -1.56
CA PRO A 114 7.42 -16.34 -1.59
C PRO A 114 6.11 -15.87 -0.95
N ALA A 115 5.08 -16.73 -0.91
CA ALA A 115 3.79 -16.42 -0.31
C ALA A 115 3.86 -16.20 1.22
N GLN A 116 4.78 -16.89 1.89
CA GLN A 116 4.95 -16.80 3.35
C GLN A 116 6.10 -15.87 3.77
N ALA A 117 6.92 -15.43 2.81
CA ALA A 117 8.08 -14.60 3.09
C ALA A 117 7.68 -13.23 3.65
N LEU A 118 8.24 -12.87 4.81
CA LEU A 118 8.05 -11.54 5.38
C LEU A 118 9.25 -10.64 5.09
N ALA A 119 8.95 -9.39 4.73
CA ALA A 119 9.94 -8.35 4.56
C ALA A 119 10.37 -7.77 5.91
N TYR A 120 11.63 -7.34 5.98
CA TYR A 120 12.13 -6.51 7.07
C TYR A 120 11.76 -5.03 6.84
N ALA A 121 10.47 -4.79 6.63
CA ALA A 121 9.87 -3.50 6.31
C ALA A 121 8.95 -3.00 7.44
N TYR A 122 8.71 -1.71 7.46
CA TYR A 122 7.94 -1.03 8.50
C TYR A 122 7.34 0.27 7.99
N ASP A 123 6.07 0.49 8.28
CA ASP A 123 5.35 1.73 8.00
C ASP A 123 4.86 2.37 9.29
N ILE A 124 4.94 3.69 9.37
CA ILE A 124 4.34 4.47 10.44
C ILE A 124 3.05 5.12 9.94
N VAL A 125 1.97 4.83 10.65
CA VAL A 125 0.62 5.32 10.36
C VAL A 125 0.17 6.23 11.48
N LEU A 126 -0.44 7.35 11.10
CA LEU A 126 -1.06 8.31 12.00
C LEU A 126 -2.50 8.55 11.58
N ASN A 127 -3.45 8.26 12.46
CA ASN A 127 -4.88 8.48 12.24
C ASN A 127 -5.37 7.89 10.90
N GLY A 128 -4.88 6.70 10.53
CA GLY A 128 -5.24 6.02 9.29
C GLY A 128 -4.53 6.55 8.03
N ASN A 129 -3.60 7.50 8.15
CA ASN A 129 -2.74 7.97 7.07
C ASN A 129 -1.34 7.38 7.23
N GLU A 130 -0.82 6.75 6.18
CA GLU A 130 0.60 6.46 6.10
C GLU A 130 1.38 7.79 6.08
N ILE A 131 2.29 7.97 7.03
CA ILE A 131 3.15 9.17 7.12
C ILE A 131 4.61 8.87 6.81
N GLY A 132 4.96 7.60 6.64
CA GLY A 132 6.27 7.17 6.19
C GLY A 132 6.46 5.66 6.24
N GLY A 133 7.47 5.20 5.52
CA GLY A 133 7.75 3.79 5.33
C GLY A 133 9.23 3.55 5.08
N GLY A 134 9.71 2.37 5.44
CA GLY A 134 11.11 2.01 5.41
C GLY A 134 11.36 0.52 5.41
N SER A 135 12.63 0.16 5.18
CA SER A 135 13.06 -1.23 5.35
C SER A 135 14.55 -1.34 5.61
N ILE A 136 14.93 -2.48 6.19
CA ILE A 136 16.31 -2.95 6.17
C ILE A 136 16.61 -3.45 4.76
N ARG A 137 17.76 -3.07 4.22
CA ARG A 137 18.11 -3.31 2.83
C ARG A 137 18.98 -4.55 2.67
N ILE A 138 18.84 -5.15 1.50
CA ILE A 138 19.76 -6.20 1.05
C ILE A 138 21.13 -5.56 0.81
N HIS A 139 22.16 -6.19 1.37
CA HIS A 139 23.56 -5.77 1.21
C HIS A 139 24.46 -6.93 0.70
N GLN A 140 23.85 -8.06 0.34
CA GLN A 140 24.54 -9.24 -0.20
C GLN A 140 24.06 -9.50 -1.63
N ARG A 141 25.00 -9.66 -2.56
CA ARG A 141 24.72 -9.77 -4.01
C ARG A 141 23.89 -10.99 -4.37
N ASP A 142 24.17 -12.13 -3.76
CA ASP A 142 23.45 -13.38 -3.97
C ASP A 142 21.99 -13.30 -3.49
N VAL A 143 21.74 -12.68 -2.33
CA VAL A 143 20.38 -12.43 -1.83
C VAL A 143 19.62 -11.50 -2.77
N GLN A 144 20.26 -10.43 -3.24
CA GLN A 144 19.62 -9.48 -4.18
C GLN A 144 19.27 -10.14 -5.51
N GLN A 145 20.16 -10.99 -6.02
CA GLN A 145 19.91 -11.74 -7.25
C GLN A 145 18.76 -12.73 -7.10
N ARG A 146 18.66 -13.42 -5.95
CA ARG A 146 17.52 -14.30 -5.65
C ARG A 146 16.20 -13.52 -5.63
N VAL A 147 16.17 -12.33 -5.02
CA VAL A 147 14.98 -11.46 -5.07
C VAL A 147 14.60 -11.06 -6.48
N PHE A 148 15.56 -10.65 -7.31
CA PHE A 148 15.29 -10.33 -8.72
C PHE A 148 14.74 -11.53 -9.49
N ASN A 149 15.29 -12.72 -9.28
CA ASN A 149 14.79 -13.94 -9.89
C ASN A 149 13.35 -14.25 -9.45
N THR A 150 13.03 -14.08 -8.17
CA THR A 150 11.67 -14.29 -7.62
C THR A 150 10.63 -13.38 -8.28
N ILE A 151 10.99 -12.12 -8.56
CA ILE A 151 10.10 -11.17 -9.23
C ILE A 151 10.20 -11.19 -10.77
N GLY A 152 10.83 -12.23 -11.32
CA GLY A 152 10.87 -12.48 -12.77
C GLY A 152 11.87 -11.62 -13.56
N LEU A 153 12.82 -10.93 -12.91
CA LEU A 153 13.90 -10.24 -13.61
C LEU A 153 14.99 -11.23 -14.00
N SER A 154 15.28 -11.33 -15.29
CA SER A 154 16.44 -12.10 -15.77
C SER A 154 17.76 -11.45 -15.35
N ASN A 155 18.84 -12.23 -15.31
CA ASN A 155 20.18 -11.69 -15.01
C ASN A 155 20.58 -10.53 -15.93
N ALA A 156 20.23 -10.60 -17.22
CA ALA A 156 20.55 -9.55 -18.18
C ALA A 156 19.77 -8.26 -17.90
N GLU A 157 18.50 -8.37 -17.52
CA GLU A 157 17.67 -7.21 -17.13
C GLU A 157 18.11 -6.61 -15.80
N ALA A 158 18.44 -7.46 -14.82
CA ALA A 158 18.96 -7.05 -13.54
C ALA A 158 20.28 -6.28 -13.69
N GLU A 159 21.21 -6.79 -14.51
CA GLU A 159 22.49 -6.13 -14.76
C GLU A 159 22.30 -4.82 -15.56
N SER A 160 21.43 -4.81 -16.57
CA SER A 160 21.14 -3.61 -17.36
C SER A 160 20.52 -2.48 -16.54
N LYS A 161 19.58 -2.80 -15.63
CA LYS A 161 18.86 -1.81 -14.81
C LYS A 161 19.58 -1.45 -13.51
N PHE A 162 20.25 -2.43 -12.89
CA PHE A 162 20.77 -2.34 -11.53
C PHE A 162 22.23 -2.80 -11.40
N GLY A 163 22.95 -3.00 -12.50
CA GLY A 163 24.35 -3.46 -12.49
C GLY A 163 25.26 -2.59 -11.62
N PHE A 164 25.07 -1.26 -11.64
CA PHE A 164 25.82 -0.34 -10.78
C PHE A 164 25.66 -0.66 -9.28
N LEU A 165 24.47 -1.07 -8.85
CA LEU A 165 24.18 -1.43 -7.46
C LEU A 165 24.73 -2.82 -7.14
N LEU A 166 24.54 -3.78 -8.06
CA LEU A 166 25.07 -5.13 -7.91
C LEU A 166 26.61 -5.13 -7.86
N GLU A 167 27.26 -4.25 -8.62
CA GLU A 167 28.70 -4.05 -8.57
C GLU A 167 29.12 -3.44 -7.24
N ALA A 168 28.39 -2.44 -6.73
CA ALA A 168 28.66 -1.83 -5.43
C ALA A 168 28.70 -2.86 -4.28
N PHE A 169 27.87 -3.92 -4.36
CA PHE A 169 27.84 -4.99 -3.37
C PHE A 169 29.14 -5.81 -3.30
N ASN A 170 29.97 -5.81 -4.34
CA ASN A 170 31.27 -6.48 -4.32
C ASN A 170 32.33 -5.73 -3.50
N TYR A 171 32.08 -4.48 -3.13
CA TYR A 171 33.00 -3.65 -2.34
C TYR A 171 32.65 -3.61 -0.84
N GLY A 172 31.80 -4.53 -0.38
CA GLY A 172 31.49 -4.72 1.05
C GLY A 172 30.60 -3.63 1.65
N PRO A 173 29.41 -3.34 1.07
CA PRO A 173 28.47 -2.41 1.70
C PRO A 173 28.07 -2.93 3.09
N PRO A 174 27.96 -2.06 4.10
CA PRO A 174 27.51 -2.48 5.41
C PRO A 174 26.02 -2.87 5.39
N PRO A 175 25.55 -3.63 6.40
CA PRO A 175 24.12 -3.70 6.70
C PRO A 175 23.56 -2.28 6.86
N HIS A 176 22.50 -1.97 6.14
CA HIS A 176 21.92 -0.63 6.11
C HIS A 176 20.40 -0.70 6.02
N GLY A 177 19.75 0.37 6.46
CA GLY A 177 18.30 0.51 6.47
C GLY A 177 17.95 1.99 6.42
N GLY A 178 16.70 2.30 6.12
CA GLY A 178 16.27 3.68 6.07
C GLY A 178 14.75 3.80 6.00
N ILE A 179 14.29 5.02 6.22
CA ILE A 179 12.89 5.40 6.22
C ILE A 179 12.73 6.71 5.46
N ALA A 180 11.61 6.87 4.77
CA ALA A 180 11.19 8.12 4.16
C ALA A 180 9.87 8.57 4.78
N LEU A 181 9.76 9.86 5.09
CA LEU A 181 8.53 10.45 5.61
C LEU A 181 7.84 11.29 4.54
N GLY A 182 6.52 11.18 4.45
CA GLY A 182 5.68 12.06 3.65
C GLY A 182 5.55 13.42 4.31
N LEU A 183 6.52 14.32 4.09
CA LEU A 183 6.57 15.63 4.75
C LEU A 183 5.29 16.44 4.53
N ASP A 184 4.77 16.52 3.30
CA ASP A 184 3.54 17.27 3.01
C ASP A 184 2.33 16.69 3.74
N ARG A 185 2.25 15.36 3.84
CA ARG A 185 1.18 14.68 4.59
C ARG A 185 1.26 15.02 6.08
N LEU A 186 2.46 14.96 6.65
CA LEU A 186 2.70 15.30 8.05
C LEU A 186 2.35 16.77 8.33
N CYS A 187 2.79 17.69 7.47
CA CYS A 187 2.45 19.11 7.57
C CYS A 187 0.93 19.34 7.49
N ALA A 188 0.23 18.66 6.57
CA ALA A 188 -1.22 18.79 6.44
C ALA A 188 -1.94 18.31 7.69
N LEU A 189 -1.54 17.17 8.26
CA LEU A 189 -2.10 16.65 9.51
C LEU A 189 -1.85 17.60 10.69
N LEU A 190 -0.64 18.15 10.81
CA LEU A 190 -0.30 19.13 11.86
C LEU A 190 -1.07 20.44 11.74
N ALA A 191 -1.34 20.88 10.51
CA ALA A 191 -2.10 22.09 10.23
C ALA A 191 -3.63 21.89 10.29
N GLY A 192 -4.11 20.64 10.44
CA GLY A 192 -5.53 20.31 10.30
C GLY A 192 -6.08 20.54 8.88
N ALA A 193 -5.21 20.53 7.87
CA ALA A 193 -5.55 20.75 6.48
C ALA A 193 -6.14 19.48 5.86
N GLN A 194 -7.21 19.62 5.06
CA GLN A 194 -7.83 18.49 4.37
C GLN A 194 -7.08 18.06 3.10
N SER A 195 -6.12 18.88 2.65
CA SER A 195 -5.36 18.65 1.43
C SER A 195 -3.91 19.05 1.60
N ILE A 196 -2.98 18.24 1.08
CA ILE A 196 -1.56 18.60 1.02
C ILE A 196 -1.30 19.87 0.19
N ARG A 197 -2.25 20.26 -0.68
CA ARG A 197 -2.13 21.51 -1.46
C ARG A 197 -2.12 22.75 -0.57
N GLU A 198 -2.69 22.68 0.63
CA GLU A 198 -2.75 23.81 1.57
C GLU A 198 -1.44 24.04 2.32
N VAL A 199 -0.51 23.08 2.27
CA VAL A 199 0.82 23.17 2.89
C VAL A 199 1.96 23.28 1.87
N ILE A 200 1.62 23.40 0.59
CA ILE A 200 2.56 23.61 -0.51
C ILE A 200 2.33 25.02 -1.05
N ALA A 201 3.39 25.82 -1.19
CA ALA A 201 3.28 27.22 -1.62
C ALA A 201 2.65 27.38 -3.02
N PHE A 202 3.03 26.51 -3.98
CA PHE A 202 2.55 26.55 -5.38
C PHE A 202 2.13 25.15 -5.85
N PRO A 203 1.00 24.62 -5.34
CA PRO A 203 0.57 23.25 -5.61
C PRO A 203 0.11 23.08 -7.06
N LYS A 204 0.02 21.83 -7.51
CA LYS A 204 -0.47 21.47 -8.84
C LYS A 204 -1.89 20.91 -8.78
N THR A 205 -2.63 21.01 -9.89
CA THR A 205 -3.93 20.37 -10.05
C THR A 205 -3.78 18.85 -10.14
N ALA A 206 -4.90 18.12 -10.09
CA ALA A 206 -4.89 16.67 -10.27
C ALA A 206 -4.37 16.24 -11.66
N SER A 207 -4.47 17.12 -12.67
CA SER A 207 -3.92 16.90 -14.00
C SER A 207 -2.41 17.19 -14.10
N GLY A 208 -1.75 17.58 -13.01
CA GLY A 208 -0.34 17.98 -12.99
C GLY A 208 -0.07 19.41 -13.50
N GLY A 209 -1.12 20.14 -13.88
CA GLY A 209 -1.01 21.52 -14.35
C GLY A 209 -0.76 22.52 -13.23
N ASP A 210 -0.13 23.64 -13.58
CA ASP A 210 0.09 24.78 -12.72
C ASP A 210 -0.78 25.98 -13.15
N PRO A 211 -1.89 26.26 -12.46
CA PRO A 211 -2.75 27.39 -12.81
C PRO A 211 -2.09 28.76 -12.62
N LEU A 212 -1.06 28.87 -11.77
CA LEU A 212 -0.37 30.14 -11.53
C LEU A 212 0.49 30.54 -12.73
N THR A 213 1.17 29.56 -13.34
CA THR A 213 2.14 29.80 -14.42
C THR A 213 1.62 29.39 -15.80
N GLY A 214 0.53 28.62 -15.86
CA GLY A 214 0.03 28.01 -17.09
C GLY A 214 0.81 26.77 -17.55
N ALA A 215 1.67 26.21 -16.69
CA ALA A 215 2.49 25.05 -17.04
C ALA A 215 1.69 23.72 -17.03
N PRO A 216 2.12 22.71 -17.81
CA PRO A 216 3.22 22.76 -18.78
C PRO A 216 2.83 23.53 -20.04
N THR A 217 3.81 24.18 -20.67
CA THR A 217 3.66 24.85 -21.98
C THR A 217 4.58 24.20 -23.02
N PRO A 218 4.27 24.31 -24.33
CA PRO A 218 5.16 23.82 -25.37
C PRO A 218 6.56 24.44 -25.30
N ILE A 219 7.59 23.62 -25.57
CA ILE A 219 8.96 24.10 -25.78
C ILE A 219 9.16 24.60 -27.22
N THR A 220 10.18 25.43 -27.44
CA THR A 220 10.50 25.96 -28.77
C THR A 220 11.10 24.88 -29.70
N PRO A 221 11.02 25.05 -31.04
CA PRO A 221 11.68 24.15 -31.98
C PRO A 221 13.20 24.05 -31.79
N ALA A 222 13.86 25.13 -31.37
CA ALA A 222 15.30 25.13 -31.10
C ALA A 222 15.64 24.24 -29.89
N GLN A 223 14.91 24.38 -28.79
CA GLN A 223 15.06 23.53 -27.60
C GLN A 223 14.79 22.06 -27.94
N ARG A 224 13.74 21.78 -28.72
CA ARG A 224 13.41 20.41 -29.16
C ARG A 224 14.55 19.77 -29.95
N LYS A 225 15.13 20.52 -30.90
CA LYS A 225 16.26 20.08 -31.71
C LYS A 225 17.50 19.80 -30.86
N GLU A 226 17.76 20.64 -29.86
CA GLU A 226 18.89 20.47 -28.95
C GLU A 226 18.75 19.21 -28.09
N THR A 227 17.54 18.91 -27.60
CA THR A 227 17.31 17.76 -26.71
C THR A 227 17.16 16.42 -27.44
N GLY A 228 16.99 16.43 -28.77
CA GLY A 228 16.75 15.22 -29.57
C GLY A 228 15.40 14.52 -29.28
N VAL A 229 14.40 15.28 -28.82
CA VAL A 229 13.08 14.73 -28.44
C VAL A 229 12.06 14.99 -29.55
N ASP A 230 11.92 14.02 -30.46
CA ASP A 230 11.00 14.07 -31.59
C ASP A 230 9.72 13.26 -31.31
N THR A 231 8.89 13.73 -30.38
CA THR A 231 7.51 13.22 -30.24
C THR A 231 6.60 13.93 -31.25
N PRO A 232 5.83 13.21 -32.09
CA PRO A 232 4.83 13.82 -32.97
C PRO A 232 3.83 14.68 -32.19
N LEU A 233 3.42 15.81 -32.76
CA LEU A 233 2.51 16.78 -32.13
C LEU A 233 1.05 16.30 -32.01
N ASP A 234 0.76 15.05 -32.37
CA ASP A 234 -0.61 14.54 -32.32
C ASP A 234 -0.95 14.00 -30.94
N VAL A 235 -1.36 14.91 -30.04
CA VAL A 235 -2.17 14.56 -28.88
C VAL A 235 -3.32 15.57 -28.82
N LYS A 236 -4.54 15.03 -28.89
CA LYS A 236 -5.83 15.74 -28.77
C LYS A 236 -5.90 16.66 -27.55
#